data_AF-A0A1H1IIU6-F1
#
_entry.id   AF-A0A1H1IIU6-F1
#
_cell.length_a   1.000
_cell.length_b   1.000
_cell.length_c   1.000
_cell.angle_alpha   90.00
_cell.angle_beta   90.00
_cell.angle_gamma   90.00
#
_symmetry.space_group_name_H-M   'P 1'
#
loop_
_entity.id
_entity.type
_entity.pdbx_description
1 polymer ?
#
loop_
_entity_poly.entity_id
_entity_poly.type
_entity_poly.pdbx_seq_one_letter_code
_entity_poly.pdbx_strand_id
1 'polypeptide(L)'
;MHRERLEQMVTMLRGLPVDAEPKFHLRTWNCGTTACAVGHACFYQPLIDQGLRWNSMDRVPEFEGEESWDAVRGFFGLGREDAEYLFYDECYPSYGEFTTAIDVADRIEQLIAGTSV
;
A
#
# COMPACT_ATOMS: atom_id res chain seq x y z
N MET A 1 8.04 -7.72 -10.06
CA MET A 1 6.91 -6.80 -9.86
C MET A 1 5.66 -7.39 -10.49
N HIS A 2 4.55 -7.48 -9.75
CA HIS A 2 3.25 -7.93 -10.22
C HIS A 2 2.38 -6.72 -10.62
N ARG A 3 2.49 -6.32 -11.89
CA ARG A 3 1.88 -5.10 -12.41
C ARG A 3 0.37 -5.00 -12.18
N GLU A 4 -0.36 -6.08 -12.44
CA GLU A 4 -1.83 -6.11 -12.29
C GLU A 4 -2.29 -5.77 -10.86
N ARG A 5 -1.61 -6.34 -9.85
CA ARG A 5 -1.92 -6.07 -8.43
C ARG A 5 -1.68 -4.62 -8.06
N LEU A 6 -0.62 -4.01 -8.62
CA LEU A 6 -0.34 -2.58 -8.43
C LEU A 6 -1.37 -1.69 -9.13
N GLU A 7 -1.82 -2.04 -10.34
CA GLU A 7 -2.89 -1.30 -11.05
C GLU A 7 -4.22 -1.37 -10.30
N GLN A 8 -4.54 -2.51 -9.69
CA GLN A 8 -5.70 -2.66 -8.81
C GLN A 8 -5.57 -1.84 -7.52
N MET A 9 -4.36 -1.75 -6.96
CA MET A 9 -4.09 -0.87 -5.82
C MET A 9 -4.27 0.60 -6.17
N VAL A 10 -3.82 1.03 -7.34
CA VAL A 10 -4.07 2.39 -7.87
C VAL A 10 -5.58 2.64 -7.99
N THR A 11 -6.32 1.70 -8.58
CA THR A 11 -7.79 1.79 -8.71
C THR A 11 -8.45 1.95 -7.34
N MET A 12 -8.02 1.17 -6.35
CA MET A 12 -8.52 1.28 -4.98
C MET A 12 -8.20 2.64 -4.37
N LEU A 13 -6.94 3.08 -4.42
CA LEU A 13 -6.49 4.34 -3.80
C LEU A 13 -7.19 5.57 -4.40
N ARG A 14 -7.33 5.61 -5.73
CA ARG A 14 -8.07 6.68 -6.42
C ARG A 14 -9.57 6.64 -6.16
N GLY A 15 -10.11 5.48 -5.80
CA GLY A 15 -11.52 5.27 -5.47
C GLY A 15 -11.88 5.49 -3.99
N LEU A 16 -10.91 5.79 -3.13
CA LEU A 16 -11.19 6.12 -1.74
C LEU A 16 -12.00 7.43 -1.68
N PRO A 17 -13.05 7.50 -0.85
CA PRO A 17 -13.87 8.69 -0.78
C PRO A 17 -13.06 9.85 -0.17
N VAL A 18 -13.36 11.09 -0.57
CA VAL A 18 -12.59 12.29 -0.19
C VAL A 18 -12.56 12.50 1.34
N ASP A 19 -13.56 12.02 2.07
CA ASP A 19 -13.63 12.03 3.53
C ASP A 19 -12.86 10.87 4.21
N ALA A 20 -12.23 9.98 3.43
CA ALA A 20 -11.26 9.00 3.91
C ALA A 20 -9.83 9.59 4.05
N GLU A 21 -9.54 10.74 3.45
CA GLU A 21 -8.22 11.38 3.57
C GLU A 21 -7.78 11.68 5.01
N PRO A 22 -8.65 12.12 5.95
CA PRO A 22 -8.28 12.26 7.37
C PRO A 22 -7.95 10.92 8.07
N LYS A 23 -8.18 9.79 7.40
CA LYS A 23 -7.93 8.43 7.91
C LYS A 23 -6.81 7.71 7.15
N PHE A 24 -6.29 8.29 6.08
CA PHE A 24 -5.18 7.73 5.32
C PHE A 24 -3.85 8.26 5.88
N HIS A 25 -3.03 7.38 6.45
CA HIS A 25 -1.73 7.74 7.02
C HIS A 25 -0.72 6.61 6.83
N LEU A 26 0.35 6.88 6.09
CA LEU A 26 1.50 5.96 5.95
C LEU A 26 2.32 5.82 7.24
N ARG A 27 2.25 6.81 8.14
CA ARG A 27 3.13 6.98 9.30
C ARG A 27 2.99 5.96 10.44
N THR A 28 2.01 5.07 10.37
CA THR A 28 1.72 4.15 11.47
C THR A 28 1.63 2.72 10.98
N TRP A 29 2.79 2.07 10.84
CA TRP A 29 2.85 0.61 10.68
C TRP A 29 2.34 -0.13 11.95
N ASN A 30 2.32 0.54 13.11
CA ASN A 30 1.95 -0.02 14.42
C ASN A 30 0.60 0.47 14.99
N CYS A 31 -0.30 1.08 14.19
CA CYS A 31 -1.59 1.57 14.71
C CYS A 31 -2.70 0.51 14.73
N GLY A 32 -2.55 -0.60 14.00
CA GLY A 32 -3.62 -1.59 13.93
C GLY A 32 -4.87 -1.13 13.20
N THR A 33 -4.76 -0.21 12.24
CA THR A 33 -5.88 0.22 11.42
C THR A 33 -5.57 0.14 9.93
N THR A 34 -6.64 0.02 9.16
CA THR A 34 -6.76 0.10 7.71
C THR A 34 -6.28 1.43 7.10
N ALA A 35 -5.44 2.20 7.77
CA ALA A 35 -5.13 3.59 7.42
C ALA A 35 -4.05 3.75 6.33
N CYS A 36 -3.14 2.79 6.15
CA CYS A 36 -2.14 2.86 5.10
C CYS A 36 -2.63 2.19 3.81
N ALA A 37 -1.94 2.43 2.70
CA ALA A 37 -2.30 1.88 1.40
C ALA A 37 -2.40 0.34 1.41
N VAL A 38 -1.46 -0.33 2.07
CA VAL A 38 -1.46 -1.79 2.25
C VAL A 38 -2.59 -2.26 3.17
N GLY A 39 -2.86 -1.50 4.23
CA GLY A 39 -3.98 -1.76 5.14
C GLY A 39 -5.31 -1.75 4.37
N HIS A 40 -5.56 -0.73 3.55
CA HIS A 40 -6.72 -0.68 2.67
C HIS A 40 -6.76 -1.85 1.67
N ALA A 41 -5.61 -2.23 1.10
CA ALA A 41 -5.51 -3.34 0.15
C ALA A 41 -6.00 -4.67 0.73
N CYS A 42 -5.77 -4.91 2.02
CA CYS A 42 -6.26 -6.11 2.72
C CYS A 42 -7.79 -6.19 2.86
N PHE A 43 -8.51 -5.10 2.56
CA PHE A 43 -9.98 -5.03 2.58
C PHE A 43 -10.58 -4.79 1.19
N TYR A 44 -9.77 -4.83 0.13
CA TYR A 44 -10.21 -4.62 -1.25
C TYR A 44 -10.38 -5.96 -1.96
N GLN A 45 -11.63 -6.29 -2.35
CA GLN A 45 -12.01 -7.62 -2.82
C GLN A 45 -11.13 -8.17 -3.96
N PRO A 46 -10.76 -7.40 -5.00
CA PRO A 46 -9.87 -7.91 -6.05
C PRO A 46 -8.50 -8.40 -5.56
N LEU A 47 -7.96 -7.82 -4.49
CA LEU A 47 -6.68 -8.23 -3.90
C LEU A 47 -6.86 -9.37 -2.90
N ILE A 48 -7.99 -9.40 -2.18
CA ILE A 48 -8.38 -10.53 -1.32
C ILE A 48 -8.54 -11.81 -2.14
N ASP A 49 -9.19 -11.74 -3.30
CA ASP A 49 -9.40 -12.88 -4.19
C ASP A 49 -8.07 -13.49 -4.70
N GLN A 50 -7.00 -12.69 -4.66
CA GLN A 50 -5.64 -13.11 -5.01
C GLN A 50 -4.81 -13.56 -3.80
N GLY A 51 -5.38 -13.57 -2.61
CA GLY A 51 -4.78 -14.17 -1.41
C GLY A 51 -4.27 -13.18 -0.36
N LEU A 52 -4.35 -11.86 -0.59
CA LEU A 52 -3.94 -10.88 0.43
C LEU A 52 -4.95 -10.86 1.58
N ARG A 53 -4.47 -10.93 2.82
CA ARG A 53 -5.32 -10.97 4.02
C ARG A 53 -4.81 -10.03 5.09
N TRP A 54 -5.70 -9.65 5.99
CA TRP A 54 -5.36 -8.99 7.25
C TRP A 54 -5.27 -10.01 8.38
N ASN A 55 -4.08 -10.23 8.93
CA ASN A 55 -3.94 -10.96 10.19
C ASN A 55 -4.40 -10.03 11.33
N SER A 56 -5.56 -10.33 11.91
CA SER A 56 -6.15 -9.52 12.99
C SER A 56 -5.44 -9.66 14.35
N MET A 57 -4.69 -10.75 14.57
CA MET A 57 -3.96 -10.98 15.82
C MET A 57 -2.73 -10.07 15.88
N ASP A 58 -1.90 -10.14 14.85
CA ASP A 58 -0.64 -9.40 14.76
C ASP A 58 -0.80 -8.04 14.07
N ARG A 59 -1.99 -7.78 13.52
CA ARG A 59 -2.39 -6.52 12.88
C ARG A 59 -1.46 -6.15 11.72
N VAL A 60 -1.19 -7.13 10.88
CA VAL A 60 -0.28 -7.05 9.73
C VAL A 60 -0.92 -7.69 8.49
N PRO A 61 -0.48 -7.32 7.28
CA PRO A 61 -0.82 -8.06 6.08
C PRO A 61 -0.22 -9.48 6.11
N GLU A 62 -0.93 -10.43 5.51
CA GLU A 62 -0.52 -11.82 5.35
C GLU A 62 -0.72 -12.25 3.89
N PHE A 63 0.24 -13.02 3.35
CA PHE A 63 0.15 -13.63 2.03
C PHE A 63 1.03 -14.88 1.98
N GLU A 64 0.46 -16.02 1.56
CA GLU A 64 1.17 -17.31 1.40
C GLU A 64 1.94 -17.78 2.64
N GLY A 65 1.46 -17.46 3.84
CA GLY A 65 2.09 -17.83 5.11
C GLY A 65 3.20 -16.89 5.58
N GLU A 66 3.51 -15.85 4.79
CA GLU A 66 4.37 -14.74 5.18
C GLU A 66 3.52 -13.60 5.75
N GLU A 67 4.17 -12.75 6.56
CA GLU A 67 3.52 -11.61 7.23
C GLU A 67 4.27 -10.29 6.97
N SER A 68 3.60 -9.16 7.26
CA SER A 68 4.22 -7.84 7.29
C SER A 68 4.91 -7.48 5.96
N TRP A 69 6.12 -6.95 5.99
CA TRP A 69 6.85 -6.55 4.78
C TRP A 69 7.09 -7.69 3.79
N ASP A 70 7.30 -8.91 4.27
CA ASP A 70 7.56 -10.05 3.39
C ASP A 70 6.28 -10.48 2.65
N ALA A 71 5.12 -10.44 3.32
CA ALA A 71 3.82 -10.60 2.67
C ALA A 71 3.58 -9.54 1.58
N VAL A 72 3.85 -8.26 1.86
CA VAL A 72 3.66 -7.16 0.91
C VAL A 72 4.56 -7.32 -0.31
N ARG A 73 5.85 -7.61 -0.07
CA ARG A 73 6.82 -7.81 -1.14
C ARG A 73 6.49 -9.02 -1.99
N GLY A 74 6.12 -10.14 -1.37
CA GLY A 74 5.68 -11.35 -2.08
C GLY A 74 4.42 -11.08 -2.90
N PHE A 75 3.42 -10.46 -2.29
CA PHE A 75 2.14 -10.19 -2.95
C PHE A 75 2.27 -9.23 -4.15
N PHE A 76 3.01 -8.13 -4.03
CA PHE A 76 3.21 -7.21 -5.16
C PHE A 76 4.44 -7.54 -6.02
N GLY A 77 5.19 -8.58 -5.66
CA GLY A 77 6.41 -9.01 -6.36
C GLY A 77 7.49 -7.93 -6.37
N LEU A 78 7.61 -7.15 -5.30
CA LEU A 78 8.48 -5.98 -5.20
C LEU A 78 9.83 -6.31 -4.57
N GLY A 79 10.87 -5.61 -5.03
CA GLY A 79 12.12 -5.50 -4.29
C GLY A 79 11.91 -4.75 -2.96
N ARG A 80 12.88 -4.86 -2.05
CA ARG A 80 12.83 -4.10 -0.79
C ARG A 80 12.79 -2.59 -1.04
N GLU A 81 13.66 -2.10 -1.92
CA GLU A 81 13.77 -0.68 -2.26
C GLU A 81 12.45 -0.14 -2.84
N ASP A 82 11.84 -0.86 -3.79
CA ASP A 82 10.55 -0.45 -4.35
C ASP A 82 9.42 -0.45 -3.30
N ALA A 83 9.38 -1.47 -2.43
CA ALA A 83 8.36 -1.56 -1.39
C ALA A 83 8.50 -0.43 -0.36
N GLU A 84 9.72 -0.11 0.07
CA GLU A 84 9.99 1.03 0.95
C GLU A 84 9.67 2.35 0.24
N TYR A 85 10.12 2.53 -1.00
CA TYR A 85 9.83 3.73 -1.80
C TYR A 85 8.32 4.00 -1.96
N LEU A 86 7.51 2.96 -2.16
CA LEU A 86 6.07 3.09 -2.35
C LEU A 86 5.30 3.25 -1.04
N PHE A 87 5.69 2.56 0.03
CA PHE A 87 4.82 2.38 1.20
C PHE A 87 5.40 2.92 2.51
N TYR A 88 6.65 3.39 2.50
CA TYR A 88 7.27 3.99 3.67
C TYR A 88 7.08 5.51 3.67
N ASP A 89 6.56 6.07 4.77
CA ASP A 89 6.22 7.49 4.86
C ASP A 89 7.45 8.40 4.71
N GLU A 90 8.60 7.98 5.23
CA GLU A 90 9.84 8.75 5.17
C GLU A 90 10.35 8.96 3.74
N CYS A 91 9.89 8.15 2.78
CA CYS A 91 10.21 8.31 1.37
C CYS A 91 9.33 9.38 0.67
N TYR A 92 8.37 9.98 1.36
CA TYR A 92 7.55 11.07 0.84
C TYR A 92 8.06 12.42 1.35
N PRO A 93 8.09 13.47 0.51
CA PRO A 93 8.53 14.79 0.93
C PRO A 93 7.53 15.39 1.92
N SER A 94 7.77 15.19 3.22
CA SER A 94 6.94 15.69 4.30
C SER A 94 7.21 17.18 4.56
N TYR A 95 6.75 18.07 3.70
CA TYR A 95 6.72 19.53 3.94
C TYR A 95 5.49 19.94 4.75
N GLY A 96 5.25 19.27 5.88
CA GLY A 96 4.14 19.60 6.80
C GLY A 96 2.75 19.11 6.39
N GLU A 97 2.60 18.49 5.22
CA GLU A 97 1.37 17.83 4.78
C GLU A 97 1.47 16.30 4.91
N PHE A 98 0.35 15.65 5.18
CA PHE A 98 0.26 14.20 5.29
C PHE A 98 0.27 13.57 3.89
N THR A 99 1.02 12.48 3.71
CA THR A 99 0.93 11.69 2.47
C THR A 99 -0.49 11.19 2.26
N THR A 100 -1.07 11.49 1.10
CA THR A 100 -2.41 11.09 0.72
C THR A 100 -2.42 9.77 -0.05
N ALA A 101 -3.61 9.17 -0.21
CA ALA A 101 -3.77 7.99 -1.05
C ALA A 101 -3.41 8.28 -2.52
N ILE A 102 -3.64 9.51 -2.97
CA ILE A 102 -3.32 9.94 -4.34
C ILE A 102 -1.81 10.01 -4.55
N ASP A 103 -1.05 10.53 -3.58
CA ASP A 103 0.43 10.54 -3.67
C ASP A 103 1.01 9.13 -3.83
N VAL A 104 0.41 8.16 -3.13
CA VAL A 104 0.80 6.75 -3.26
C VAL A 104 0.40 6.18 -4.63
N ALA A 105 -0.82 6.46 -5.10
CA ALA A 105 -1.27 6.03 -6.41
C ALA A 105 -0.39 6.58 -7.54
N ASP A 106 -0.09 7.88 -7.51
CA ASP A 106 0.76 8.54 -8.50
C ASP A 106 2.17 7.92 -8.54
N ARG A 107 2.74 7.60 -7.38
CA ARG A 107 4.06 6.95 -7.30
C ARG A 107 4.06 5.52 -7.83
N ILE A 108 2.99 4.76 -7.55
CA ILE A 108 2.82 3.42 -8.13
C ILE A 108 2.75 3.51 -9.67
N GLU A 109 1.99 4.46 -10.21
CA GLU A 109 1.90 4.68 -11.66
C GLU A 109 3.25 5.07 -12.28
N GLN A 110 4.03 5.92 -11.61
CA GLN A 110 5.39 6.28 -12.05
C GLN A 110 6.32 5.07 -12.11
N LEU A 111 6.32 4.23 -11.07
CA LEU A 111 7.09 2.98 -11.04
C LEU A 111 6.68 2.03 -12.18
N ILE A 112 5.37 1.87 -12.37
CA ILE A 112 4.77 1.05 -13.43
C ILE A 112 5.16 1.55 -14.83
N ALA A 113 5.27 2.87 -15.03
CA ALA A 113 5.65 3.49 -16.29
C ALA A 113 7.15 3.39 -16.59
N GLY A 114 7.98 2.95 -15.63
CA GLY A 114 9.44 2.93 -15.76
C GLY A 114 10.06 4.33 -15.69
N THR A 115 9.31 5.31 -15.17
CA THR A 115 9.77 6.68 -15.03
C THR A 115 10.35 6.84 -13.62
N SER A 116 11.61 6.47 -13.44
CA SER A 116 12.36 6.84 -12.24
C SER A 116 12.58 8.35 -12.23
N VAL A 117 12.19 9.01 -11.14
CA VAL A 117 12.58 10.40 -10.85
C VAL A 117 14.00 10.43 -10.33
#